data_AF-R9LPH7-F1
#
_entry.id   AF-R9LPH7-F1
#
_cell.length_a   1.000
_cell.length_b   1.000
_cell.length_c   1.000
_cell.angle_alpha   90.00
_cell.angle_beta   90.00
_cell.angle_gamma   90.00
#
_symmetry.space_group_name_H-M   'P 1'
#
loop_
_entity.id
_entity.type
_entity.pdbx_description
1 polymer ?
#
loop_
_entity_poly.entity_id
_entity_poly.type
_entity_poly.pdbx_seq_one_letter_code
_entity_poly.pdbx_strand_id
1 'polypeptide(L)'
;MKMTQPKVAVIGSLNMDIVVEARQIPQIGETLLGDRVRFIPGGKGANQAVAAARLGASTSMIGAVGADNFGEDLLAALRKEGVDVSGVKRLADTATGVASIYVADGDNSILVVPGANDQVTPADIDQHLDKLKEADIVLLQLEIPVQTVFYAARIAKSLGKKVILNPAPARELPQEIYGYIDYITPNRTELVRYAGIGASMTDATDTTVATDATGTTVATDVTDMSSPSSALNKSNTAHTTHTNSDFIRMAMQRLKELGAAQVVTTLGAEGSAFLDEVGEVRTVAGHVVSVVDTTGAGDCFNAALAIALVQGQSLKEAIQYASQASALAVTKFGAQAGMPTADEVRQFAKTGSSRPTTTLGEQIRVKRIYEPPAPEDGYRILVDRLWPRGMAKADAAIDEWMKGIAPSPELRKEFAHRMERYADFSANYLRELSSRPECAVLADRIRDIARERPVTLLYAAKDPVYNHANVLRRWLIDE
;
A
#
# COMPACT_ATOMS: atom_id res chain seq x y z
N MET A 1 -25.03 -28.10 -3.81
CA MET A 1 -23.78 -28.89 -3.83
C MET A 1 -23.05 -28.63 -2.53
N LYS A 2 -22.52 -29.65 -1.84
CA LYS A 2 -21.53 -29.41 -0.78
C LYS A 2 -20.35 -28.70 -1.43
N MET A 3 -20.03 -27.48 -0.98
CA MET A 3 -18.83 -26.80 -1.45
C MET A 3 -17.63 -27.69 -1.08
N THR A 4 -16.93 -28.19 -2.09
CA THR A 4 -15.70 -28.95 -1.88
C THR A 4 -14.66 -28.03 -1.27
N GLN A 5 -13.88 -28.54 -0.32
CA GLN A 5 -12.84 -27.77 0.34
C GLN A 5 -11.84 -27.26 -0.73
N PRO A 6 -11.56 -25.94 -0.79
CA PRO A 6 -10.59 -25.40 -1.75
C PRO A 6 -9.22 -26.05 -1.57
N LYS A 7 -8.55 -26.39 -2.67
CA LYS A 7 -7.19 -26.93 -2.66
C LYS A 7 -6.20 -25.89 -3.19
N VAL A 8 -5.23 -25.51 -2.37
CA VAL A 8 -4.24 -24.47 -2.69
C VAL A 8 -2.84 -25.07 -2.68
N ALA A 9 -2.09 -24.93 -3.77
CA ALA A 9 -0.67 -25.20 -3.79
C ALA A 9 0.10 -23.88 -3.68
N VAL A 10 0.96 -23.74 -2.68
CA VAL A 10 1.82 -22.58 -2.50
C VAL A 10 3.24 -22.98 -2.87
N ILE A 11 3.89 -22.20 -3.72
CA ILE A 11 5.27 -22.41 -4.15
C ILE A 11 6.04 -21.14 -3.83
N GLY A 12 6.91 -21.20 -2.82
CA GLY A 12 7.49 -19.98 -2.29
C GLY A 12 8.48 -20.20 -1.16
N SER A 13 8.81 -19.08 -0.51
CA SER A 13 9.83 -19.01 0.52
C SER A 13 9.35 -19.48 1.89
N LEU A 14 10.31 -19.93 2.69
CA LEU A 14 10.20 -20.12 4.12
C LEU A 14 11.36 -19.36 4.78
N ASN A 15 11.06 -18.38 5.63
CA ASN A 15 12.07 -17.60 6.35
C ASN A 15 11.85 -17.68 7.85
N MET A 16 12.93 -17.70 8.62
CA MET A 16 12.88 -17.33 10.03
C MET A 16 13.08 -15.83 10.16
N ASP A 17 12.06 -15.12 10.65
CA ASP A 17 12.14 -13.69 10.90
C ASP A 17 12.79 -13.45 12.26
N ILE A 18 13.94 -12.80 12.26
CA ILE A 18 14.69 -12.41 13.46
C ILE A 18 14.39 -10.94 13.73
N VAL A 19 13.44 -10.70 14.62
CA VAL A 19 13.01 -9.36 15.01
C VAL A 19 13.87 -8.88 16.18
N VAL A 20 14.72 -7.89 15.91
CA VAL A 20 15.61 -7.24 16.87
C VAL A 20 15.02 -5.87 17.21
N GLU A 21 14.56 -5.72 18.46
CA GLU A 21 14.05 -4.44 18.98
C GLU A 21 15.22 -3.69 19.63
N ALA A 22 15.42 -2.43 19.22
CA ALA A 22 16.42 -1.54 19.77
C ALA A 22 15.92 -0.09 19.76
N ARG A 23 16.61 0.80 20.48
CA ARG A 23 16.27 2.24 20.51
C ARG A 23 16.52 2.96 19.19
N GLN A 24 17.52 2.52 18.43
CA GLN A 24 17.85 3.08 17.12
C GLN A 24 18.50 2.00 16.27
N ILE A 25 18.44 2.16 14.94
CA ILE A 25 19.14 1.28 13.99
C ILE A 25 20.62 1.70 13.96
N PRO A 26 21.58 0.76 14.11
CA PRO A 26 23.00 1.10 14.16
C PRO A 26 23.49 1.71 12.84
N GLN A 27 24.32 2.75 12.94
CA GLN A 27 25.05 3.29 11.79
C GLN A 27 26.24 2.41 11.40
N ILE A 28 26.81 2.66 10.22
CA ILE A 28 28.00 1.94 9.75
C ILE A 28 29.15 2.14 10.75
N GLY A 29 29.65 1.03 11.31
CA GLY A 29 30.74 1.03 12.29
C GLY A 29 30.29 1.24 13.75
N GLU A 30 29.00 1.46 13.99
CA GLU A 30 28.42 1.61 15.33
C GLU A 30 28.09 0.24 15.94
N THR A 31 28.20 0.12 17.26
CA THR A 31 27.73 -1.05 18.02
C THR A 31 26.73 -0.57 19.06
N LEU A 32 25.53 -1.15 19.04
CA LEU A 32 24.45 -0.83 19.96
C LEU A 32 24.02 -2.08 20.74
N LEU A 33 23.56 -1.87 21.96
CA LEU A 33 22.88 -2.91 22.73
C LEU A 33 21.39 -2.87 22.38
N GLY A 34 20.86 -4.00 21.89
CA GLY A 34 19.43 -4.17 21.66
C GLY A 34 18.67 -4.49 22.95
N ASP A 35 17.35 -4.30 22.90
CA ASP A 35 16.46 -4.52 24.05
C ASP A 35 15.87 -5.94 24.06
N ARG A 36 15.54 -6.48 22.88
CA ARG A 36 14.89 -7.80 22.74
C ARG A 36 15.14 -8.43 21.38
N VAL A 37 15.14 -9.76 21.33
CA VAL A 37 15.09 -10.53 20.07
C VAL A 37 13.92 -11.51 20.09
N ARG A 38 13.24 -11.67 18.94
CA ARG A 38 12.21 -12.68 18.71
C ARG A 38 12.51 -13.44 17.43
N PHE A 39 12.25 -14.74 17.45
CA PHE A 39 12.33 -15.61 16.27
C PHE A 39 10.91 -15.99 15.89
N ILE A 40 10.48 -15.60 14.70
CA ILE A 40 9.10 -15.73 14.25
C ILE A 40 9.10 -16.50 12.92
N PRO A 41 8.36 -17.62 12.82
CA PRO A 41 8.10 -18.26 11.54
C PRO A 41 7.49 -17.28 10.52
N GLY A 42 8.15 -17.15 9.37
CA GLY A 42 7.81 -16.17 8.34
C GLY A 42 8.17 -16.65 6.93
N GLY A 43 8.39 -15.69 6.03
CA GLY A 43 8.54 -15.91 4.59
C GLY A 43 7.20 -15.89 3.85
N LYS A 44 7.14 -15.19 2.72
CA LYS A 44 5.88 -14.93 2.01
C LYS A 44 5.14 -16.21 1.62
N GLY A 45 5.88 -17.22 1.16
CA GLY A 45 5.29 -18.53 0.82
C GLY A 45 4.66 -19.21 2.02
N ALA A 46 5.42 -19.37 3.11
CA ALA A 46 4.92 -19.96 4.35
C ALA A 46 3.74 -19.17 4.94
N ASN A 47 3.81 -17.84 4.93
CA ASN A 47 2.71 -16.96 5.34
C ASN A 47 1.45 -17.23 4.52
N GLN A 48 1.54 -17.24 3.19
CA GLN A 48 0.38 -17.52 2.33
C GLN A 48 -0.18 -18.93 2.56
N ALA A 49 0.68 -19.91 2.83
CA ALA A 49 0.25 -21.27 3.15
C ALA A 49 -0.51 -21.36 4.48
N VAL A 50 -0.01 -20.71 5.54
CA VAL A 50 -0.72 -20.65 6.84
C VAL A 50 -2.05 -19.92 6.71
N ALA A 51 -2.08 -18.78 6.00
CA ALA A 51 -3.32 -18.05 5.76
C ALA A 51 -4.34 -18.93 5.03
N ALA A 52 -3.92 -19.62 3.98
CA ALA A 52 -4.81 -20.49 3.22
C ALA A 52 -5.38 -21.62 4.09
N ALA A 53 -4.54 -22.27 4.89
CA ALA A 53 -4.95 -23.36 5.79
C ALA A 53 -5.94 -22.88 6.86
N ARG A 54 -5.66 -21.75 7.53
CA ARG A 54 -6.57 -21.18 8.56
C ARG A 54 -7.91 -20.72 7.99
N LEU A 55 -7.91 -20.26 6.74
CA LEU A 55 -9.13 -19.92 6.00
C LEU A 55 -9.88 -21.15 5.46
N GLY A 56 -9.40 -22.35 5.79
CA GLY A 56 -10.11 -23.62 5.58
C GLY A 56 -9.74 -24.35 4.30
N ALA A 57 -8.72 -23.93 3.57
CA ALA A 57 -8.23 -24.66 2.40
C ALA A 57 -7.45 -25.92 2.80
N SER A 58 -7.46 -26.93 1.94
CA SER A 58 -6.44 -27.97 1.95
C SER A 58 -5.21 -27.41 1.25
N THR A 59 -4.12 -27.25 1.98
CA THR A 59 -2.96 -26.49 1.51
C THR A 59 -1.72 -27.36 1.46
N SER A 60 -0.98 -27.25 0.38
CA SER A 60 0.34 -27.86 0.22
C SER A 60 1.41 -26.82 -0.07
N MET A 61 2.63 -27.07 0.38
CA MET A 61 3.77 -26.19 0.23
C MET A 61 4.89 -26.87 -0.56
N ILE A 62 5.40 -26.18 -1.59
CA ILE A 62 6.65 -26.51 -2.28
C ILE A 62 7.66 -25.40 -2.00
N GLY A 63 8.84 -25.78 -1.51
CA GLY A 63 9.87 -24.83 -1.12
C GLY A 63 11.11 -25.53 -0.57
N ALA A 64 11.95 -24.81 0.14
CA ALA A 64 13.15 -25.39 0.75
C ALA A 64 13.49 -24.74 2.09
N VAL A 65 14.04 -25.55 2.99
CA VAL A 65 14.64 -25.11 4.26
C VAL A 65 16.02 -25.75 4.42
N GLY A 66 16.83 -25.20 5.32
CA GLY A 66 18.06 -25.84 5.76
C GLY A 66 17.80 -27.03 6.68
N ALA A 67 18.83 -27.83 6.92
CA ALA A 67 18.81 -28.89 7.94
C ALA A 67 19.06 -28.36 9.37
N ASP A 68 19.07 -27.04 9.55
CA ASP A 68 19.22 -26.36 10.83
C ASP A 68 17.90 -26.35 11.65
N ASN A 69 17.99 -25.88 12.89
CA ASN A 69 16.84 -25.83 13.81
C ASN A 69 15.74 -24.91 13.29
N PHE A 70 16.07 -23.81 12.59
CA PHE A 70 15.07 -22.94 12.00
C PHE A 70 14.24 -23.66 10.94
N GLY A 71 14.88 -24.51 10.13
CA GLY A 71 14.17 -25.35 9.17
C GLY A 71 13.15 -26.27 9.86
N GLU A 72 13.53 -26.91 10.96
CA GLU A 72 12.60 -27.74 11.74
C GLU A 72 11.47 -26.93 12.38
N ASP A 73 11.76 -25.77 12.95
CA ASP A 73 10.76 -24.89 13.56
C ASP A 73 9.72 -24.41 12.53
N LEU A 74 10.17 -24.04 11.32
CA LEU A 74 9.27 -23.63 10.23
C LEU A 74 8.39 -24.78 9.75
N LEU A 75 8.96 -25.97 9.56
CA LEU A 75 8.20 -27.15 9.16
C LEU A 75 7.20 -27.57 10.24
N ALA A 76 7.58 -27.48 11.53
CA ALA A 76 6.69 -27.75 12.64
C ALA A 76 5.53 -26.75 12.71
N ALA A 77 5.81 -25.46 12.49
CA ALA A 77 4.80 -24.41 12.42
C ALA A 77 3.77 -24.68 11.31
N LEU A 78 4.23 -24.99 10.10
CA LEU A 78 3.35 -25.33 8.98
C LEU A 78 2.50 -26.59 9.24
N ARG A 79 3.10 -27.65 9.79
CA ARG A 79 2.37 -28.89 10.13
C ARG A 79 1.30 -28.65 11.19
N LYS A 80 1.58 -27.79 12.17
CA LYS A 80 0.61 -27.42 13.22
C LYS A 80 -0.64 -26.75 12.63
N GLU A 81 -0.48 -25.99 11.56
CA GLU A 81 -1.58 -25.34 10.83
C GLU A 81 -2.26 -26.29 9.83
N GLY A 82 -1.79 -27.53 9.69
CA GLY A 82 -2.36 -28.53 8.78
C GLY A 82 -1.87 -28.42 7.33
N VAL A 83 -0.79 -27.69 7.07
CA VAL A 83 -0.18 -27.58 5.73
C VAL A 83 0.60 -28.86 5.41
N ASP A 84 0.39 -29.42 4.22
CA ASP A 84 1.21 -30.50 3.68
C ASP A 84 2.59 -29.98 3.25
N VAL A 85 3.61 -30.34 4.02
CA VAL A 85 5.02 -29.94 3.79
C VAL A 85 5.84 -30.99 3.06
N SER A 86 5.23 -32.04 2.50
CA SER A 86 5.99 -33.08 1.77
C SER A 86 6.64 -32.58 0.47
N GLY A 87 6.28 -31.38 0.01
CA GLY A 87 6.93 -30.68 -1.09
C GLY A 87 8.09 -29.76 -0.67
N VAL A 88 8.41 -29.70 0.63
CA VAL A 88 9.49 -28.85 1.14
C VAL A 88 10.75 -29.69 1.33
N LYS A 89 11.78 -29.43 0.53
CA LYS A 89 13.06 -30.12 0.66
C LYS A 89 13.92 -29.54 1.78
N ARG A 90 14.80 -30.38 2.32
CA ARG A 90 15.75 -30.01 3.37
C ARG A 90 17.18 -30.14 2.85
N LEU A 91 17.98 -29.09 3.04
CA LEU A 91 19.34 -29.02 2.53
C LEU A 91 20.37 -29.11 3.66
N ALA A 92 21.25 -30.10 3.61
CA ALA A 92 22.22 -30.37 4.68
C ALA A 92 23.25 -29.24 4.85
N ASP A 93 23.75 -28.69 3.74
CA ASP A 93 24.86 -27.73 3.72
C ASP A 93 24.41 -26.29 3.45
N THR A 94 23.13 -25.97 3.69
CA THR A 94 22.59 -24.64 3.44
C THR A 94 21.71 -24.22 4.61
N ALA A 95 21.91 -22.99 5.10
CA ALA A 95 21.06 -22.43 6.14
C ALA A 95 19.65 -22.14 5.61
N THR A 96 18.65 -22.24 6.49
CA THR A 96 17.29 -21.76 6.24
C THR A 96 17.31 -20.27 5.94
N GLY A 97 16.38 -19.80 5.10
CA GLY A 97 16.23 -18.37 4.83
C GLY A 97 15.95 -17.57 6.10
N VAL A 98 16.47 -16.35 6.17
CA VAL A 98 16.34 -15.49 7.35
C VAL A 98 15.99 -14.08 6.91
N ALA A 99 15.05 -13.44 7.61
CA ALA A 99 14.83 -12.01 7.53
C ALA A 99 15.27 -11.35 8.84
N SER A 100 16.33 -10.55 8.82
CA SER A 100 16.74 -9.73 9.96
C SER A 100 15.95 -8.43 9.94
N ILE A 101 15.05 -8.27 10.91
CA ILE A 101 14.13 -7.14 11.04
C ILE A 101 14.56 -6.31 12.24
N TYR A 102 15.11 -5.13 11.99
CA TYR A 102 15.45 -4.17 13.04
C TYR A 102 14.27 -3.24 13.25
N VAL A 103 13.78 -3.14 14.50
CA VAL A 103 12.67 -2.26 14.88
C VAL A 103 13.19 -1.21 15.85
N ALA A 104 13.00 0.06 15.50
CA ALA A 104 13.37 1.20 16.34
C ALA A 104 12.41 2.37 16.13
N ASP A 105 11.94 2.99 17.22
CA ASP A 105 11.04 4.16 17.23
C ASP A 105 9.80 4.06 16.30
N GLY A 106 9.30 2.85 16.07
CA GLY A 106 8.13 2.59 15.22
C GLY A 106 8.46 2.38 13.73
N ASP A 107 9.71 2.57 13.32
CA ASP A 107 10.22 2.24 11.99
C ASP A 107 10.87 0.85 11.97
N ASN A 108 11.01 0.28 10.76
CA ASN A 108 11.71 -0.98 10.56
C ASN A 108 12.69 -0.96 9.38
N SER A 109 13.69 -1.83 9.45
CA SER A 109 14.58 -2.15 8.33
C SER A 109 14.74 -3.65 8.22
N ILE A 110 14.57 -4.17 7.00
CA ILE A 110 14.53 -5.61 6.75
C ILE A 110 15.66 -5.99 5.80
N LEU A 111 16.52 -6.91 6.22
CA LEU A 111 17.50 -7.58 5.37
C LEU A 111 17.15 -9.05 5.26
N VAL A 112 16.94 -9.53 4.03
CA VAL A 112 16.62 -10.94 3.77
C VAL A 112 17.84 -11.66 3.20
N VAL A 113 18.21 -12.78 3.82
CA VAL A 113 19.15 -13.75 3.28
C VAL A 113 18.33 -14.96 2.81
N PRO A 114 18.23 -15.22 1.50
CA PRO A 114 17.36 -16.27 0.97
C PRO A 114 17.70 -17.68 1.50
N GLY A 115 18.98 -17.97 1.76
CA GLY A 115 19.42 -19.30 2.22
C GLY A 115 18.92 -20.41 1.29
N ALA A 116 18.32 -21.45 1.88
CA ALA A 116 17.73 -22.58 1.17
C ALA A 116 16.68 -22.17 0.12
N ASN A 117 16.01 -21.02 0.26
CA ASN A 117 15.02 -20.55 -0.72
C ASN A 117 15.63 -20.31 -2.11
N ASP A 118 16.92 -19.94 -2.19
CA ASP A 118 17.62 -19.74 -3.47
C ASP A 118 17.92 -21.05 -4.20
N GLN A 119 17.77 -22.18 -3.51
CA GLN A 119 18.00 -23.52 -4.04
C GLN A 119 16.72 -24.19 -4.52
N VAL A 120 15.58 -23.47 -4.59
CA VAL A 120 14.34 -23.99 -5.18
C VAL A 120 14.43 -23.86 -6.71
N THR A 121 14.33 -24.99 -7.40
CA THR A 121 14.60 -25.16 -8.83
C THR A 121 13.37 -25.68 -9.59
N PRO A 122 13.35 -25.58 -10.94
CA PRO A 122 12.32 -26.21 -11.76
C PRO A 122 12.13 -27.71 -11.51
N ALA A 123 13.20 -28.45 -11.22
CA ALA A 123 13.14 -29.88 -10.95
C ALA A 123 12.31 -30.21 -9.68
N ASP A 124 12.30 -29.31 -8.70
CA ASP A 124 11.47 -29.47 -7.50
C ASP A 124 9.98 -29.36 -7.84
N ILE A 125 9.62 -28.56 -8.85
CA ILE A 125 8.24 -28.45 -9.35
C ILE A 125 7.83 -29.74 -10.05
N ASP A 126 8.72 -30.30 -10.87
CA ASP A 126 8.47 -31.57 -11.57
C ASP A 126 8.32 -32.74 -10.60
N GLN A 127 9.15 -32.78 -9.55
CA GLN A 127 9.10 -33.81 -8.50
C GLN A 127 7.77 -33.78 -7.73
N HIS A 128 7.17 -32.60 -7.56
CA HIS A 128 5.94 -32.40 -6.80
C HIS A 128 4.75 -32.00 -7.69
N LEU A 129 4.74 -32.48 -8.95
CA LEU A 129 3.70 -32.19 -9.93
C LEU A 129 2.31 -32.68 -9.49
N ASP A 130 2.25 -33.72 -8.66
CA ASP A 130 1.03 -34.23 -8.03
C ASP A 130 0.30 -33.12 -7.26
N LYS A 131 1.02 -32.27 -6.52
CA LYS A 131 0.45 -31.16 -5.74
C LYS A 131 -0.21 -30.11 -6.63
N LEU A 132 0.43 -29.78 -7.75
CA LEU A 132 -0.14 -28.86 -8.74
C LEU A 132 -1.37 -29.46 -9.41
N LYS A 133 -1.36 -30.77 -9.73
CA LYS A 133 -2.51 -31.47 -10.32
C LYS A 133 -3.72 -31.50 -9.38
N GLU A 134 -3.48 -31.67 -8.09
CA GLU A 134 -4.54 -31.72 -7.08
C GLU A 134 -5.10 -30.34 -6.71
N ALA A 135 -4.30 -29.27 -6.84
CA ALA A 135 -4.72 -27.92 -6.51
C ALA A 135 -5.81 -27.38 -7.45
N ASP A 136 -6.66 -26.50 -6.93
CA ASP A 136 -7.58 -25.69 -7.73
C ASP A 136 -6.90 -24.39 -8.20
N ILE A 137 -5.96 -23.89 -7.38
CA ILE A 137 -5.24 -22.63 -7.59
C ILE A 137 -3.82 -22.71 -7.04
N VAL A 138 -2.89 -22.02 -7.70
CA VAL A 138 -1.47 -21.93 -7.31
C VAL A 138 -1.13 -20.51 -6.88
N LEU A 139 -0.50 -20.37 -5.71
CA LEU A 139 0.02 -19.11 -5.18
C LEU A 139 1.54 -19.04 -5.34
N LEU A 140 2.02 -17.96 -5.96
CA LEU A 140 3.43 -17.69 -6.21
C LEU A 140 3.84 -16.34 -5.63
N GLN A 141 5.11 -16.21 -5.23
CA GLN A 141 5.74 -14.96 -4.81
C GLN A 141 7.18 -14.87 -5.34
N LEU A 142 7.88 -13.75 -5.08
CA LEU A 142 9.21 -13.49 -5.62
C LEU A 142 10.33 -13.56 -4.58
N GLU A 143 10.26 -14.52 -3.64
CA GLU A 143 11.33 -14.81 -2.68
C GLU A 143 12.11 -16.12 -2.96
N ILE A 144 11.81 -16.80 -4.07
CA ILE A 144 12.55 -17.95 -4.62
C ILE A 144 13.02 -17.62 -6.05
N PRO A 145 14.00 -18.30 -6.67
CA PRO A 145 14.52 -17.90 -7.99
C PRO A 145 13.43 -17.63 -9.04
N VAL A 146 13.52 -16.50 -9.74
CA VAL A 146 12.51 -16.06 -10.73
C VAL A 146 12.31 -17.09 -11.84
N GLN A 147 13.38 -17.77 -12.25
CA GLN A 147 13.31 -18.88 -13.21
C GLN A 147 12.36 -20.01 -12.76
N THR A 148 12.34 -20.31 -11.45
CA THR A 148 11.48 -21.33 -10.87
C THR A 148 10.04 -20.85 -10.77
N VAL A 149 9.83 -19.59 -10.41
CA VAL A 149 8.49 -18.96 -10.42
C VAL A 149 7.89 -18.97 -11.83
N PHE A 150 8.68 -18.59 -12.83
CA PHE A 150 8.29 -18.63 -14.24
C PHE A 150 7.93 -20.04 -14.68
N TYR A 151 8.78 -21.02 -14.38
CA TYR A 151 8.53 -22.42 -14.70
C TYR A 151 7.25 -22.94 -14.04
N ALA A 152 7.06 -22.68 -12.74
CA ALA A 152 5.88 -23.07 -11.99
C ALA A 152 4.59 -22.47 -12.55
N ALA A 153 4.59 -21.16 -12.90
CA ALA A 153 3.45 -20.50 -13.53
C ALA A 153 3.07 -21.17 -14.86
N ARG A 154 4.07 -21.45 -15.71
CA ARG A 154 3.87 -22.14 -16.99
C ARG A 154 3.29 -23.54 -16.82
N ILE A 155 3.85 -24.33 -15.89
CA ILE A 155 3.36 -25.69 -15.62
C ILE A 155 1.94 -25.66 -15.06
N ALA A 156 1.66 -24.79 -14.07
CA ALA A 156 0.32 -24.63 -13.53
C ALA A 156 -0.71 -24.28 -14.62
N LYS A 157 -0.36 -23.35 -15.53
CA LYS A 157 -1.21 -22.99 -16.66
C LYS A 157 -1.43 -24.17 -17.62
N SER A 158 -0.39 -24.96 -17.91
CA SER A 158 -0.50 -26.15 -18.76
C SER A 158 -1.42 -27.24 -18.18
N LEU A 159 -1.57 -27.27 -16.84
CA LEU A 159 -2.48 -28.15 -16.11
C LEU A 159 -3.89 -27.55 -15.94
N GLY A 160 -4.17 -26.39 -16.56
CA GLY A 160 -5.45 -25.69 -16.46
C GLY A 160 -5.73 -25.08 -15.09
N LYS A 161 -4.68 -24.85 -14.28
CA LYS A 161 -4.82 -24.28 -12.93
C LYS A 161 -4.79 -22.76 -12.98
N LYS A 162 -5.54 -22.13 -12.08
CA LYS A 162 -5.46 -20.69 -11.86
C LYS A 162 -4.14 -20.35 -11.16
N VAL A 163 -3.50 -19.25 -11.56
CA VAL A 163 -2.25 -18.76 -10.97
C VAL A 163 -2.44 -17.36 -10.41
N ILE A 164 -2.13 -17.18 -9.12
CA ILE A 164 -1.94 -15.86 -8.53
C ILE A 164 -0.45 -15.63 -8.31
N LEU A 165 0.07 -14.53 -8.84
CA LEU A 165 1.41 -14.04 -8.53
C LEU A 165 1.30 -12.80 -7.64
N ASN A 166 1.82 -12.90 -6.42
CA ASN A 166 2.17 -11.72 -5.63
C ASN A 166 3.60 -11.29 -6.00
N PRO A 167 3.79 -10.18 -6.73
CA PRO A 167 5.09 -9.84 -7.29
C PRO A 167 5.98 -9.10 -6.27
N ALA A 168 6.12 -9.71 -5.08
CA ALA A 168 6.82 -9.17 -3.93
C ALA A 168 7.91 -10.13 -3.43
N PRO A 169 9.10 -9.64 -3.02
CA PRO A 169 9.60 -8.29 -3.28
C PRO A 169 9.77 -8.03 -4.79
N ALA A 170 9.72 -6.77 -5.19
CA ALA A 170 9.80 -6.42 -6.60
C ALA A 170 11.17 -6.82 -7.21
N ARG A 171 11.10 -7.68 -8.23
CA ARG A 171 12.24 -8.14 -9.04
C ARG A 171 11.89 -8.10 -10.53
N GLU A 172 12.90 -8.11 -11.39
CA GLU A 172 12.67 -8.20 -12.83
C GLU A 172 11.98 -9.52 -13.19
N LEU A 173 10.99 -9.43 -14.08
CA LEU A 173 10.19 -10.56 -14.54
C LEU A 173 10.35 -10.72 -16.05
N PRO A 174 10.56 -11.95 -16.56
CA PRO A 174 10.51 -12.21 -18.00
C PRO A 174 9.13 -11.84 -18.54
N GLN A 175 9.06 -11.12 -19.67
CA GLN A 175 7.78 -10.67 -20.23
C GLN A 175 6.80 -11.83 -20.50
N GLU A 176 7.29 -13.01 -20.84
CA GLU A 176 6.45 -14.18 -21.09
C GLU A 176 5.66 -14.63 -19.85
N ILE A 177 6.14 -14.33 -18.63
CA ILE A 177 5.48 -14.79 -17.39
C ILE A 177 4.04 -14.26 -17.28
N TYR A 178 3.80 -13.03 -17.74
CA TYR A 178 2.51 -12.36 -17.60
C TYR A 178 1.39 -13.14 -18.27
N GLY A 179 1.65 -13.81 -19.40
CA GLY A 179 0.69 -14.66 -20.10
C GLY A 179 0.29 -15.94 -19.34
N TYR A 180 1.05 -16.31 -18.30
CA TYR A 180 0.76 -17.46 -17.44
C TYR A 180 0.06 -17.06 -16.13
N ILE A 181 -0.17 -15.77 -15.89
CA ILE A 181 -0.75 -15.26 -14.63
C ILE A 181 -2.23 -14.92 -14.83
N ASP A 182 -3.09 -15.55 -14.03
CA ASP A 182 -4.52 -15.20 -14.02
C ASP A 182 -4.79 -13.97 -13.16
N TYR A 183 -4.11 -13.85 -12.01
CA TYR A 183 -4.21 -12.68 -11.12
C TYR A 183 -2.83 -12.23 -10.68
N ILE A 184 -2.48 -10.96 -10.91
CA ILE A 184 -1.28 -10.35 -10.35
C ILE A 184 -1.67 -9.33 -9.27
N THR A 185 -1.00 -9.39 -8.12
CA THR A 185 -1.40 -8.66 -6.90
C THR A 185 -0.32 -7.70 -6.36
N PRO A 186 0.13 -6.71 -7.15
CA PRO A 186 1.13 -5.76 -6.67
C PRO A 186 0.54 -4.81 -5.61
N ASN A 187 1.38 -4.30 -4.70
CA ASN A 187 1.07 -3.06 -3.99
C ASN A 187 1.31 -1.83 -4.89
N ARG A 188 1.02 -0.62 -4.38
CA ARG A 188 1.22 0.63 -5.13
C ARG A 188 2.64 0.76 -5.69
N THR A 189 3.67 0.52 -4.87
CA THR A 189 5.08 0.65 -5.27
C THR A 189 5.49 -0.39 -6.33
N GLU A 190 5.06 -1.63 -6.14
CA GLU A 190 5.28 -2.72 -7.10
C GLU A 190 4.58 -2.45 -8.42
N LEU A 191 3.33 -1.96 -8.39
CA LEU A 191 2.54 -1.66 -9.59
C LEU A 191 3.28 -0.65 -10.47
N VAL A 192 3.77 0.44 -9.89
CA VAL A 192 4.54 1.47 -10.61
C VAL A 192 5.77 0.87 -11.27
N ARG A 193 6.53 0.08 -10.50
CA ARG A 193 7.75 -0.56 -10.98
C ARG A 193 7.48 -1.51 -12.15
N TYR A 194 6.44 -2.34 -12.07
CA TYR A 194 6.10 -3.28 -13.13
C TYR A 194 5.42 -2.64 -14.34
N ALA A 195 4.74 -1.51 -14.17
CA ALA A 195 4.22 -0.75 -15.29
C ALA A 195 5.33 -0.05 -16.09
N GLY A 196 6.56 0.03 -15.56
CA GLY A 196 7.67 0.73 -16.21
C GLY A 196 7.45 2.25 -16.27
N ILE A 197 6.53 2.76 -15.44
CA ILE A 197 6.29 4.20 -15.30
C ILE A 197 7.33 4.69 -14.30
N GLY A 198 8.28 5.52 -14.75
CA GLY A 198 9.38 5.99 -13.91
C GLY A 198 8.88 6.64 -12.61
N ALA A 199 9.66 6.49 -11.53
CA ALA A 199 9.41 7.16 -10.25
C ALA A 199 9.32 8.70 -10.36
N SER A 200 9.68 9.29 -11.51
CA SER A 200 9.49 10.71 -11.79
C SER A 200 8.02 11.12 -12.06
N MET A 201 7.07 10.17 -12.06
CA MET A 201 5.63 10.47 -12.14
C MET A 201 4.85 10.11 -10.87
N THR A 202 5.48 9.44 -9.90
CA THR A 202 4.89 9.33 -8.55
C THR A 202 4.98 10.66 -7.78
N ASP A 203 5.88 11.56 -8.23
CA ASP A 203 5.96 12.96 -7.83
C ASP A 203 5.17 13.90 -8.75
N ALA A 204 4.10 13.41 -9.40
CA ALA A 204 3.16 14.28 -10.10
C ALA A 204 2.29 15.12 -9.14
N THR A 205 2.90 15.72 -8.11
CA THR A 205 2.59 17.09 -7.73
C THR A 205 3.37 18.00 -8.69
N ASP A 206 2.72 18.36 -9.79
CA ASP A 206 2.96 19.57 -10.58
C ASP A 206 4.44 19.96 -10.77
N THR A 207 5.18 19.19 -11.57
CA THR A 207 6.47 19.64 -12.11
C THR A 207 6.34 19.86 -13.61
N THR A 208 6.24 21.14 -14.00
CA THR A 208 6.41 21.56 -15.40
C THR A 208 7.85 21.29 -15.82
N VAL A 209 8.09 20.20 -16.54
CA VAL A 209 9.35 19.99 -17.26
C VAL A 209 9.21 20.66 -18.62
N ALA A 210 9.94 21.76 -18.83
CA ALA A 210 10.08 22.37 -20.13
C ALA A 210 10.94 21.45 -21.02
N THR A 211 10.34 20.87 -22.06
CA THR A 211 11.09 20.22 -23.15
C THR A 211 11.22 21.20 -24.30
N ASP A 212 12.45 21.35 -24.80
CA ASP A 212 12.76 22.16 -25.96
C ASP A 212 12.31 21.49 -27.28
N ALA A 213 11.92 22.33 -28.23
CA ALA A 213 11.28 21.93 -29.46
C ALA A 213 12.30 21.59 -30.56
N THR A 214 13.05 20.50 -30.43
CA THR A 214 13.69 19.82 -31.58
C THR A 214 14.09 18.41 -31.20
N GLY A 215 13.25 17.43 -31.51
CA GLY A 215 13.66 16.03 -31.43
C GLY A 215 14.79 15.73 -32.42
N THR A 216 16.03 15.64 -31.95
CA THR A 216 17.12 14.85 -32.55
C THR A 216 18.25 14.68 -31.51
N THR A 217 18.66 13.44 -31.26
CA THR A 217 19.87 13.10 -30.48
C THR A 217 21.13 13.36 -31.30
N VAL A 218 22.02 14.25 -30.85
CA VAL A 218 23.46 14.26 -31.20
C VAL A 218 24.28 14.76 -30.01
N ALA A 219 25.37 14.07 -29.69
CA ALA A 219 26.34 14.45 -28.66
C ALA A 219 27.23 15.63 -29.12
N THR A 220 27.60 16.56 -28.21
CA THR A 220 28.98 17.10 -27.96
C THR A 220 28.98 18.36 -27.07
N ASP A 221 30.18 18.61 -26.51
CA ASP A 221 30.63 19.54 -25.47
C ASP A 221 30.37 21.07 -25.60
N VAL A 222 30.29 21.69 -24.40
CA VAL A 222 30.73 23.04 -23.90
C VAL A 222 30.84 24.25 -24.86
N THR A 223 30.09 25.34 -24.61
CA THR A 223 30.52 26.75 -24.30
C THR A 223 29.47 27.85 -24.62
N ASP A 224 29.25 28.72 -23.62
CA ASP A 224 29.11 30.21 -23.63
C ASP A 224 27.93 31.01 -24.26
N MET A 225 27.39 31.90 -23.40
CA MET A 225 26.85 33.28 -23.52
C MET A 225 25.65 33.71 -24.41
N SER A 226 24.79 34.50 -23.71
CA SER A 226 24.00 35.68 -24.14
C SER A 226 22.52 35.57 -24.57
N SER A 227 21.66 36.33 -23.88
CA SER A 227 20.27 36.70 -24.22
C SER A 227 20.25 37.96 -25.15
N PRO A 228 19.11 38.60 -25.54
CA PRO A 228 17.66 38.29 -25.33
C PRO A 228 16.73 38.56 -26.57
N SER A 229 15.43 38.22 -26.44
CA SER A 229 14.24 39.05 -26.81
C SER A 229 13.11 38.38 -27.63
N SER A 230 11.90 38.46 -27.05
CA SER A 230 10.56 38.72 -27.61
C SER A 230 10.00 37.92 -28.81
N ALA A 231 8.90 37.18 -28.59
CA ALA A 231 7.54 37.57 -28.99
C ALA A 231 6.58 36.37 -28.84
N LEU A 232 5.49 36.57 -28.09
CA LEU A 232 4.43 35.60 -27.88
C LEU A 232 3.72 35.23 -29.19
N ASN A 233 3.54 33.93 -29.43
CA ASN A 233 2.44 33.44 -30.25
C ASN A 233 1.65 32.39 -29.44
N LYS A 234 0.37 32.67 -29.21
CA LYS A 234 -0.56 31.82 -28.47
C LYS A 234 -0.98 30.65 -29.36
N SER A 235 -0.65 29.42 -28.98
CA SER A 235 -1.35 28.22 -29.45
C SER A 235 -1.73 27.34 -28.27
N ASN A 236 -3.04 27.10 -28.14
CA ASN A 236 -3.66 26.20 -27.17
C ASN A 236 -3.03 24.80 -27.27
N THR A 237 -2.39 24.36 -26.20
CA THR A 237 -2.18 22.94 -25.90
C THR A 237 -2.97 22.64 -24.63
N ALA A 238 -3.95 21.76 -24.75
CA ALA A 238 -4.73 21.27 -23.61
C ALA A 238 -3.80 20.42 -22.73
N HIS A 239 -3.48 20.90 -21.54
CA HIS A 239 -2.87 20.08 -20.49
C HIS A 239 -3.97 19.22 -19.85
N THR A 240 -3.99 17.93 -20.14
CA THR A 240 -4.79 16.96 -19.40
C THR A 240 -4.07 16.64 -18.09
N THR A 241 -4.60 17.14 -16.98
CA THR A 241 -4.24 16.70 -15.63
C THR A 241 -4.81 15.29 -15.40
N HIS A 242 -3.95 14.29 -15.21
CA HIS A 242 -4.37 12.94 -14.87
C HIS A 242 -4.57 12.81 -13.35
N THR A 243 -5.73 12.30 -12.93
CA THR A 243 -6.01 12.03 -11.51
C THR A 243 -5.25 10.80 -11.02
N ASN A 244 -5.11 10.62 -9.70
CA ASN A 244 -4.51 9.41 -9.09
C ASN A 244 -5.21 8.10 -9.57
N SER A 245 -6.52 8.17 -9.82
CA SER A 245 -7.29 7.07 -10.43
C SER A 245 -6.91 6.79 -11.89
N ASP A 246 -6.57 7.83 -12.66
CA ASP A 246 -6.12 7.67 -14.05
C ASP A 246 -4.74 7.03 -14.11
N PHE A 247 -3.85 7.39 -13.18
CA PHE A 247 -2.54 6.77 -13.07
C PHE A 247 -2.61 5.28 -12.73
N ILE A 248 -3.37 4.92 -11.68
CA ILE A 248 -3.57 3.52 -11.28
C ILE A 248 -4.16 2.73 -12.45
N ARG A 249 -5.13 3.31 -13.17
CA ARG A 249 -5.71 2.70 -14.37
C ARG A 249 -4.65 2.42 -15.44
N MET A 250 -3.85 3.42 -15.82
CA MET A 250 -2.80 3.26 -16.83
C MET A 250 -1.80 2.18 -16.44
N ALA A 251 -1.34 2.18 -15.19
CA ALA A 251 -0.40 1.19 -14.70
C ALA A 251 -1.00 -0.24 -14.72
N MET A 252 -2.24 -0.41 -14.31
CA MET A 252 -2.93 -1.70 -14.35
C MET A 252 -3.21 -2.17 -15.78
N GLN A 253 -3.60 -1.25 -16.68
CA GLN A 253 -3.77 -1.55 -18.10
C GLN A 253 -2.45 -2.02 -18.72
N ARG A 254 -1.33 -1.40 -18.35
CA ARG A 254 -0.02 -1.81 -18.83
C ARG A 254 0.32 -3.25 -18.45
N LEU A 255 0.02 -3.68 -17.23
CA LEU A 255 0.22 -5.08 -16.82
C LEU A 255 -0.70 -6.05 -17.59
N LYS A 256 -1.93 -5.63 -17.95
CA LYS A 256 -2.80 -6.42 -18.84
C LYS A 256 -2.24 -6.53 -20.25
N GLU A 257 -1.70 -5.44 -20.80
CA GLU A 257 -1.03 -5.45 -22.12
C GLU A 257 0.19 -6.38 -22.16
N LEU A 258 0.91 -6.52 -21.04
CA LEU A 258 2.01 -7.48 -20.92
C LEU A 258 1.52 -8.94 -20.91
N GLY A 259 0.24 -9.19 -20.61
CA GLY A 259 -0.39 -10.51 -20.74
C GLY A 259 -1.13 -10.99 -19.50
N ALA A 260 -1.08 -10.27 -18.37
CA ALA A 260 -1.80 -10.68 -17.16
C ALA A 260 -3.31 -10.62 -17.38
N ALA A 261 -4.03 -11.68 -17.02
CA ALA A 261 -5.49 -11.72 -17.27
C ALA A 261 -6.23 -10.70 -16.40
N GLN A 262 -5.88 -10.63 -15.11
CA GLN A 262 -6.46 -9.70 -14.15
C GLN A 262 -5.40 -9.07 -13.24
N VAL A 263 -5.56 -7.78 -12.95
CA VAL A 263 -4.71 -7.01 -12.03
C VAL A 263 -5.54 -6.58 -10.82
N VAL A 264 -5.02 -6.84 -9.62
CA VAL A 264 -5.61 -6.42 -8.34
C VAL A 264 -4.53 -5.72 -7.51
N THR A 265 -4.63 -4.41 -7.36
CA THR A 265 -3.62 -3.63 -6.65
C THR A 265 -4.04 -3.40 -5.20
N THR A 266 -3.16 -3.72 -4.25
CA THR A 266 -3.38 -3.36 -2.84
C THR A 266 -2.92 -1.92 -2.57
N LEU A 267 -3.73 -1.17 -1.82
CA LEU A 267 -3.54 0.26 -1.53
C LEU A 267 -3.41 0.54 -0.02
N GLY A 268 -2.93 -0.44 0.74
CA GLY A 268 -2.81 -0.35 2.20
C GLY A 268 -4.15 -0.04 2.87
N ALA A 269 -4.17 0.99 3.73
CA ALA A 269 -5.38 1.40 4.46
C ALA A 269 -6.51 1.93 3.54
N GLU A 270 -6.21 2.30 2.29
CA GLU A 270 -7.23 2.70 1.31
C GLU A 270 -8.02 1.51 0.76
N GLY A 271 -7.49 0.29 0.88
CA GLY A 271 -8.12 -0.95 0.44
C GLY A 271 -7.45 -1.52 -0.80
N SER A 272 -8.21 -1.76 -1.86
CA SER A 272 -7.71 -2.39 -3.09
C SER A 272 -8.41 -1.85 -4.34
N ALA A 273 -7.72 -1.92 -5.47
CA ALA A 273 -8.23 -1.55 -6.78
C ALA A 273 -8.14 -2.73 -7.76
N PHE A 274 -9.10 -2.84 -8.68
CA PHE A 274 -9.10 -3.85 -9.73
C PHE A 274 -9.71 -3.27 -11.02
N LEU A 275 -9.37 -3.84 -12.17
CA LEU A 275 -10.02 -3.50 -13.45
C LEU A 275 -11.29 -4.33 -13.61
N ASP A 276 -12.42 -3.69 -13.89
CA ASP A 276 -13.65 -4.41 -14.26
C ASP A 276 -13.60 -4.91 -15.72
N GLU A 277 -14.68 -5.55 -16.15
CA GLU A 277 -14.79 -6.16 -17.48
C GLU A 277 -14.66 -5.15 -18.63
N VAL A 278 -14.98 -3.87 -18.40
CA VAL A 278 -14.85 -2.79 -19.38
C VAL A 278 -13.50 -2.06 -19.27
N GLY A 279 -12.62 -2.50 -18.36
CA GLY A 279 -11.28 -1.92 -18.19
C GLY A 279 -11.24 -0.67 -17.32
N GLU A 280 -12.31 -0.40 -16.56
CA GLU A 280 -12.40 0.72 -15.62
C GLU A 280 -11.89 0.31 -14.24
N VAL A 281 -11.24 1.24 -13.53
CA VAL A 281 -10.79 0.99 -12.16
C VAL A 281 -11.98 0.99 -11.20
N ARG A 282 -12.13 -0.10 -10.46
CA ARG A 282 -13.04 -0.23 -9.33
C ARG A 282 -12.23 -0.38 -8.06
N THR A 283 -12.76 0.15 -6.97
CA THR A 283 -12.14 0.06 -5.65
C THR A 283 -13.00 -0.71 -4.67
N VAL A 284 -12.33 -1.37 -3.73
CA VAL A 284 -12.89 -1.93 -2.51
C VAL A 284 -12.22 -1.20 -1.37
N ALA A 285 -12.99 -0.48 -0.57
CA ALA A 285 -12.46 0.29 0.55
C ALA A 285 -11.84 -0.63 1.60
N GLY A 286 -10.75 -0.17 2.21
CA GLY A 286 -10.16 -0.81 3.39
C GLY A 286 -11.09 -0.78 4.59
N HIS A 287 -10.72 -1.51 5.64
CA HIS A 287 -11.44 -1.52 6.91
C HIS A 287 -10.70 -0.70 7.96
N VAL A 288 -11.46 0.01 8.81
CA VAL A 288 -10.86 0.72 9.96
C VAL A 288 -10.68 -0.28 11.09
N VAL A 289 -9.44 -0.50 11.47
CA VAL A 289 -9.05 -1.41 12.55
C VAL A 289 -7.88 -0.79 13.32
N SER A 290 -7.71 -1.18 14.59
CA SER A 290 -6.50 -0.84 15.34
C SER A 290 -5.34 -1.68 14.81
N VAL A 291 -4.40 -1.04 14.14
CA VAL A 291 -3.22 -1.70 13.54
C VAL A 291 -2.18 -1.94 14.63
N VAL A 292 -1.76 -3.19 14.76
CA VAL A 292 -0.68 -3.63 15.68
C VAL A 292 0.58 -3.97 14.89
N ASP A 293 0.44 -4.70 13.78
CA ASP A 293 1.55 -5.15 12.94
C ASP A 293 1.05 -5.39 11.52
N THR A 294 1.69 -4.79 10.51
CA THR A 294 1.28 -4.94 9.10
C THR A 294 1.95 -6.12 8.39
N THR A 295 2.86 -6.81 9.07
CA THR A 295 3.62 -7.93 8.51
C THR A 295 2.67 -9.07 8.08
N GLY A 296 2.84 -9.58 6.87
CA GLY A 296 2.00 -10.67 6.34
C GLY A 296 0.59 -10.26 5.89
N ALA A 297 0.21 -8.98 5.97
CA ALA A 297 -1.12 -8.51 5.53
C ALA A 297 -1.40 -8.81 4.06
N GLY A 298 -0.41 -8.57 3.19
CA GLY A 298 -0.50 -8.89 1.76
C GLY A 298 -0.51 -10.39 1.49
N ASP A 299 0.20 -11.18 2.31
CA ASP A 299 0.18 -12.65 2.22
C ASP A 299 -1.21 -13.19 2.57
N CYS A 300 -1.80 -12.71 3.66
CA CYS A 300 -3.16 -13.05 4.06
C CYS A 300 -4.19 -12.64 2.99
N PHE A 301 -4.02 -11.46 2.37
CA PHE A 301 -4.87 -11.00 1.28
C PHE A 301 -4.83 -11.96 0.09
N ASN A 302 -3.63 -12.37 -0.34
CA ASN A 302 -3.46 -13.27 -1.49
C ASN A 302 -4.09 -14.65 -1.26
N ALA A 303 -3.90 -15.23 -0.08
CA ALA A 303 -4.51 -16.50 0.30
C ALA A 303 -6.04 -16.43 0.35
N ALA A 304 -6.58 -15.38 0.96
CA ALA A 304 -8.03 -15.16 1.04
C ALA A 304 -8.65 -14.91 -0.35
N LEU A 305 -7.96 -14.15 -1.21
CA LEU A 305 -8.38 -13.92 -2.60
C LEU A 305 -8.46 -15.25 -3.36
N ALA A 306 -7.42 -16.10 -3.26
CA ALA A 306 -7.41 -17.41 -3.89
C ALA A 306 -8.57 -18.30 -3.45
N ILE A 307 -8.84 -18.36 -2.14
CA ILE A 307 -9.92 -19.17 -1.57
C ILE A 307 -11.28 -18.71 -2.07
N ALA A 308 -11.55 -17.41 -2.03
CA ALA A 308 -12.83 -16.87 -2.47
C ALA A 308 -13.05 -17.09 -3.99
N LEU A 309 -12.00 -16.96 -4.80
CA LEU A 309 -12.06 -17.24 -6.24
C LEU A 309 -12.33 -18.71 -6.57
N VAL A 310 -11.73 -19.64 -5.82
CA VAL A 310 -12.01 -21.09 -5.96
C VAL A 310 -13.43 -21.43 -5.54
N GLN A 311 -13.96 -20.74 -4.53
CA GLN A 311 -15.34 -20.87 -4.07
C GLN A 311 -16.37 -20.26 -5.03
N GLY A 312 -15.94 -19.72 -6.17
CA GLY A 312 -16.84 -19.19 -7.20
C GLY A 312 -17.41 -17.80 -6.90
N GLN A 313 -16.84 -17.08 -5.93
CA GLN A 313 -17.21 -15.69 -5.67
C GLN A 313 -16.78 -14.81 -6.86
N SER A 314 -17.53 -13.73 -7.10
CA SER A 314 -17.11 -12.71 -8.07
C SER A 314 -15.79 -12.07 -7.64
N LEU A 315 -15.04 -11.47 -8.58
CA LEU A 315 -13.77 -10.81 -8.25
C LEU A 315 -13.93 -9.75 -7.16
N LYS A 316 -15.02 -8.96 -7.21
CA LYS A 316 -15.30 -7.93 -6.20
C LYS A 316 -15.55 -8.54 -4.82
N GLU A 317 -16.35 -9.59 -4.73
CA GLU A 317 -16.61 -10.31 -3.47
C GLU A 317 -15.33 -10.96 -2.92
N ALA A 318 -14.52 -11.54 -3.80
CA ALA A 318 -13.24 -12.14 -3.43
C ALA A 318 -12.25 -11.10 -2.88
N ILE A 319 -12.18 -9.91 -3.48
CA ILE A 319 -11.37 -8.78 -2.97
C ILE A 319 -11.93 -8.25 -1.65
N GLN A 320 -13.25 -8.19 -1.48
CA GLN A 320 -13.88 -7.81 -0.21
C GLN A 320 -13.52 -8.79 0.90
N TYR A 321 -13.65 -10.09 0.66
CA TYR A 321 -13.25 -11.13 1.60
C TYR A 321 -11.75 -11.06 1.94
N ALA A 322 -10.90 -10.86 0.93
CA ALA A 322 -9.46 -10.71 1.11
C ALA A 322 -9.10 -9.47 1.94
N SER A 323 -9.80 -8.35 1.71
CA SER A 323 -9.63 -7.11 2.48
C SER A 323 -10.04 -7.29 3.94
N GLN A 324 -11.11 -8.04 4.21
CA GLN A 324 -11.54 -8.38 5.57
C GLN A 324 -10.52 -9.25 6.30
N ALA A 325 -10.02 -10.30 5.64
CA ALA A 325 -9.00 -11.18 6.21
C ALA A 325 -7.70 -10.42 6.50
N SER A 326 -7.25 -9.60 5.56
CA SER A 326 -6.07 -8.75 5.73
C SER A 326 -6.25 -7.72 6.86
N ALA A 327 -7.42 -7.10 6.97
CA ALA A 327 -7.73 -6.17 8.06
C ALA A 327 -7.68 -6.84 9.44
N LEU A 328 -8.18 -8.07 9.57
CA LEU A 328 -8.03 -8.83 10.82
C LEU A 328 -6.58 -9.19 11.09
N ALA A 329 -5.82 -9.58 10.07
CA ALA A 329 -4.43 -9.99 10.22
C ALA A 329 -3.58 -8.89 10.86
N VAL A 330 -3.84 -7.62 10.52
CA VAL A 330 -3.04 -6.50 11.05
C VAL A 330 -3.38 -6.09 12.49
N THR A 331 -4.42 -6.68 13.09
CA THR A 331 -4.83 -6.37 14.49
C THR A 331 -4.05 -7.17 15.54
N LYS A 332 -3.20 -8.09 15.12
CA LYS A 332 -2.42 -8.99 15.98
C LYS A 332 -0.96 -8.91 15.58
N PHE A 333 -0.07 -9.05 16.55
CA PHE A 333 1.38 -9.03 16.32
C PHE A 333 1.87 -10.34 15.67
N GLY A 334 2.76 -10.22 14.67
CA GLY A 334 3.43 -11.34 14.00
C GLY A 334 2.69 -11.87 12.78
N ALA A 335 3.43 -12.13 11.70
CA ALA A 335 2.89 -12.52 10.39
C ALA A 335 1.92 -13.71 10.44
N GLN A 336 2.41 -14.92 10.75
CA GLN A 336 1.58 -16.13 10.80
C GLN A 336 0.61 -16.12 11.99
N ALA A 337 1.03 -15.54 13.12
CA ALA A 337 0.21 -15.48 14.33
C ALA A 337 -1.06 -14.64 14.13
N GLY A 338 -0.98 -13.56 13.35
CA GLY A 338 -2.10 -12.67 13.08
C GLY A 338 -3.15 -13.22 12.12
N MET A 339 -2.81 -14.24 11.32
CA MET A 339 -3.70 -14.75 10.27
C MET A 339 -5.03 -15.29 10.83
N PRO A 340 -6.18 -14.80 10.33
CA PRO A 340 -7.48 -15.17 10.86
C PRO A 340 -7.97 -16.52 10.32
N THR A 341 -8.89 -17.12 11.05
CA THR A 341 -9.71 -18.24 10.59
C THR A 341 -10.88 -17.76 9.73
N ALA A 342 -11.44 -18.65 8.91
CA ALA A 342 -12.62 -18.30 8.10
C ALA A 342 -13.83 -17.83 8.94
N ASP A 343 -13.99 -18.36 10.16
CA ASP A 343 -15.04 -17.94 11.09
C ASP A 343 -14.81 -16.54 11.64
N GLU A 344 -13.57 -16.19 12.01
CA GLU A 344 -13.23 -14.82 12.44
C GLU A 344 -13.53 -13.81 11.32
N VAL A 345 -13.17 -14.13 10.06
CA VAL A 345 -13.49 -13.26 8.91
C VAL A 345 -15.00 -13.10 8.72
N ARG A 346 -15.76 -14.21 8.80
CA ARG A 346 -17.24 -14.16 8.72
C ARG A 346 -17.86 -13.33 9.84
N GLN A 347 -17.32 -13.41 11.05
CA GLN A 347 -17.80 -12.63 12.19
C GLN A 347 -17.50 -11.15 11.99
N PHE A 348 -16.28 -10.82 11.55
CA PHE A 348 -15.87 -9.46 11.26
C PHE A 348 -16.73 -8.80 10.17
N ALA A 349 -17.07 -9.55 9.12
CA ALA A 349 -17.97 -9.09 8.07
C ALA A 349 -19.38 -8.71 8.60
N LYS A 350 -19.88 -9.42 9.62
CA LYS A 350 -21.19 -9.14 10.25
C LYS A 350 -21.16 -7.93 11.16
N THR A 351 -20.04 -7.66 11.82
CA THR A 351 -19.89 -6.54 12.76
C THR A 351 -19.72 -5.18 12.08
N GLY A 352 -19.66 -5.13 10.75
CA GLY A 352 -19.75 -3.89 9.99
C GLY A 352 -18.66 -2.87 10.31
N SER A 353 -17.39 -3.24 10.19
CA SER A 353 -16.28 -2.26 10.19
C SER A 353 -15.86 -1.85 8.78
N SER A 354 -16.80 -1.71 7.85
CA SER A 354 -16.49 -1.02 6.59
C SER A 354 -16.22 0.44 6.92
N ARG A 355 -15.15 1.03 6.37
CA ARG A 355 -14.98 2.48 6.34
C ARG A 355 -16.35 3.08 5.96
N PRO A 356 -16.97 3.93 6.79
CA PRO A 356 -18.14 4.64 6.31
C PRO A 356 -17.70 5.36 5.03
N THR A 357 -18.53 5.30 3.99
CA THR A 357 -18.34 5.98 2.70
C THR A 357 -18.34 7.51 2.81
N THR A 358 -17.99 8.04 3.99
CA THR A 358 -17.80 9.45 4.25
C THR A 358 -16.43 9.82 3.69
N THR A 359 -16.44 10.46 2.53
CA THR A 359 -15.24 10.98 1.89
C THR A 359 -14.48 11.91 2.84
N LEU A 360 -13.16 12.08 2.65
CA LEU A 360 -12.37 13.04 3.41
C LEU A 360 -13.01 14.44 3.38
N GLY A 361 -13.67 14.78 2.25
CA GLY A 361 -14.44 16.01 2.10
C GLY A 361 -15.69 16.13 2.97
N GLU A 362 -16.30 15.03 3.39
CA GLU A 362 -17.42 15.05 4.32
C GLU A 362 -16.97 15.06 5.80
N GLN A 363 -15.75 14.56 6.07
CA GLN A 363 -15.15 14.56 7.40
C GLN A 363 -14.51 15.91 7.78
N ILE A 364 -13.92 16.63 6.82
CA ILE A 364 -13.30 17.93 7.07
C ILE A 364 -14.30 19.04 6.79
N ARG A 365 -14.62 19.83 7.82
CA ARG A 365 -15.56 20.94 7.79
C ARG A 365 -14.86 22.25 8.12
N VAL A 366 -15.52 23.36 7.81
CA VAL A 366 -15.03 24.71 8.10
C VAL A 366 -16.14 25.45 8.85
N LYS A 367 -15.80 26.09 9.97
CA LYS A 367 -16.77 26.80 10.83
C LYS A 367 -16.12 28.04 11.42
N ARG A 368 -16.87 29.15 11.59
CA ARG A 368 -16.28 30.32 12.25
C ARG A 368 -16.10 30.02 13.73
N ILE A 369 -14.99 30.46 14.29
CA ILE A 369 -14.70 30.24 15.72
C ILE A 369 -15.69 30.93 16.67
N TYR A 370 -16.40 31.97 16.19
CA TYR A 370 -17.44 32.67 16.96
C TYR A 370 -18.80 31.96 16.95
N GLU A 371 -18.96 30.89 16.18
CA GLU A 371 -20.16 30.07 16.20
C GLU A 371 -20.10 29.08 17.37
N PRO A 372 -21.21 28.82 18.09
CA PRO A 372 -21.23 27.90 19.22
C PRO A 372 -20.72 26.50 18.83
N PRO A 373 -19.92 25.85 19.69
CA PRO A 373 -19.51 24.47 19.48
C PRO A 373 -20.71 23.53 19.41
N ALA A 374 -20.67 22.57 18.49
CA ALA A 374 -21.72 21.58 18.27
C ALA A 374 -21.12 20.15 18.29
N PRO A 375 -21.86 19.13 18.74
CA PRO A 375 -21.36 17.75 18.81
C PRO A 375 -20.81 17.23 17.46
N GLU A 376 -21.41 17.65 16.35
CA GLU A 376 -21.01 17.30 14.99
C GLU A 376 -19.71 17.95 14.52
N ASP A 377 -19.14 18.89 15.28
CA ASP A 377 -17.87 19.53 14.94
C ASP A 377 -16.68 18.56 15.10
N GLY A 378 -16.84 17.50 15.90
CA GLY A 378 -15.78 16.54 16.18
C GLY A 378 -14.52 17.21 16.75
N TYR A 379 -13.36 16.93 16.16
CA TYR A 379 -12.08 17.50 16.56
C TYR A 379 -11.91 18.91 16.00
N ARG A 380 -11.77 19.91 16.87
CA ARG A 380 -11.82 21.33 16.55
C ARG A 380 -10.43 21.94 16.50
N ILE A 381 -10.01 22.38 15.30
CA ILE A 381 -8.65 22.89 15.04
C ILE A 381 -8.71 24.35 14.65
N LEU A 382 -8.10 25.25 15.43
CA LEU A 382 -7.91 26.64 15.03
C LEU A 382 -6.78 26.74 13.99
N VAL A 383 -7.10 27.25 12.81
CA VAL A 383 -6.16 27.41 11.69
C VAL A 383 -5.79 28.88 11.41
N ASP A 384 -6.15 29.79 12.31
CA ASP A 384 -5.70 31.18 12.27
C ASP A 384 -4.35 31.35 12.96
N ARG A 385 -3.45 32.13 12.36
CA ARG A 385 -2.18 32.49 13.01
C ARG A 385 -2.37 33.33 14.27
N LEU A 386 -3.41 34.16 14.30
CA LEU A 386 -3.72 35.03 15.43
C LEU A 386 -4.93 34.50 16.20
N TRP A 387 -4.91 34.69 17.51
CA TRP A 387 -6.06 34.38 18.36
C TRP A 387 -7.24 35.31 18.02
N PRO A 388 -8.49 34.80 17.95
CA PRO A 388 -9.68 35.62 17.70
C PRO A 388 -9.85 36.72 18.76
N ARG A 389 -10.28 37.91 18.32
CA ARG A 389 -10.44 39.06 19.23
C ARG A 389 -11.70 38.90 20.07
N GLY A 390 -11.63 39.28 21.34
CA GLY A 390 -12.79 39.28 22.23
C GLY A 390 -13.27 37.89 22.66
N MET A 391 -12.40 36.88 22.55
CA MET A 391 -12.71 35.50 22.91
C MET A 391 -11.68 34.95 23.90
N ALA A 392 -12.14 34.40 25.01
CA ALA A 392 -11.25 33.71 25.95
C ALA A 392 -10.90 32.31 25.44
N LYS A 393 -9.75 31.78 25.87
CA LYS A 393 -9.32 30.40 25.52
C LYS A 393 -10.31 29.33 25.96
N ALA A 394 -10.95 29.53 27.12
CA ALA A 394 -11.94 28.61 27.66
C ALA A 394 -13.21 28.52 26.80
N ASP A 395 -13.59 29.63 26.14
CA ASP A 395 -14.84 29.72 25.38
C ASP A 395 -14.71 29.19 23.95
N ALA A 396 -13.47 29.07 23.43
CA ALA A 396 -13.22 28.70 22.04
C ALA A 396 -13.44 27.20 21.76
N ALA A 397 -13.44 26.37 22.81
CA ALA A 397 -13.60 24.91 22.76
C ALA A 397 -12.78 24.28 21.63
N ILE A 398 -11.48 24.62 21.54
CA ILE A 398 -10.57 24.05 20.54
C ILE A 398 -9.78 22.90 21.16
N ASP A 399 -9.57 21.85 20.38
CA ASP A 399 -8.69 20.74 20.76
C ASP A 399 -7.24 21.10 20.41
N GLU A 400 -7.04 21.83 19.30
CA GLU A 400 -5.70 22.13 18.81
C GLU A 400 -5.61 23.50 18.11
N TRP A 401 -4.42 24.11 18.17
CA TRP A 401 -4.12 25.37 17.48
C TRP A 401 -2.93 25.24 16.52
N MET A 402 -3.22 25.11 15.23
CA MET A 402 -2.22 24.89 14.18
C MET A 402 -1.85 26.20 13.45
N LYS A 403 -1.12 27.09 14.11
CA LYS A 403 -0.66 28.38 13.51
C LYS A 403 0.21 28.20 12.27
N GLY A 404 0.91 27.07 12.21
CA GLY A 404 1.84 26.73 11.13
C GLY A 404 1.14 26.52 9.81
N ILE A 405 -0.15 26.17 9.78
CA ILE A 405 -0.83 25.94 8.51
C ILE A 405 -1.43 27.22 7.91
N ALA A 406 -1.48 28.32 8.67
CA ALA A 406 -2.12 29.56 8.23
C ALA A 406 -1.30 30.36 7.18
N PRO A 407 -1.94 31.24 6.38
CA PRO A 407 -1.26 32.09 5.40
C PRO A 407 -0.21 33.00 6.04
N SER A 408 0.89 33.30 5.33
CA SER A 408 1.92 34.28 5.71
C SER A 408 1.34 35.64 6.11
N PRO A 409 2.01 36.40 7.02
CA PRO A 409 1.57 37.75 7.34
C PRO A 409 1.48 38.66 6.11
N GLU A 410 2.39 38.48 5.15
CA GLU A 410 2.47 39.21 3.88
C GLU A 410 1.24 38.90 3.04
N LEU A 411 0.95 37.62 2.81
CA LEU A 411 -0.19 37.19 2.00
C LEU A 411 -1.52 37.59 2.64
N ARG A 412 -1.61 37.59 3.98
CA ARG A 412 -2.80 38.08 4.70
C ARG A 412 -2.98 39.59 4.55
N LYS A 413 -1.90 40.37 4.60
CA LYS A 413 -1.93 41.82 4.36
C LYS A 413 -2.34 42.13 2.92
N GLU A 414 -1.83 41.36 1.96
CA GLU A 414 -2.20 41.48 0.56
C GLU A 414 -3.67 41.14 0.34
N PHE A 415 -4.17 40.03 0.86
CA PHE A 415 -5.58 39.68 0.69
C PHE A 415 -6.52 40.77 1.23
N ALA A 416 -6.21 41.32 2.41
CA ALA A 416 -6.97 42.40 3.05
C ALA A 416 -8.49 42.18 3.13
N HIS A 417 -8.96 40.92 3.05
CA HIS A 417 -10.37 40.54 2.94
C HIS A 417 -11.13 41.18 1.77
N ARG A 418 -10.43 41.45 0.68
CA ARG A 418 -11.00 42.00 -0.55
C ARG A 418 -11.39 40.87 -1.50
N MET A 419 -12.68 40.76 -1.81
CA MET A 419 -13.23 39.68 -2.63
C MET A 419 -12.57 39.60 -4.01
N GLU A 420 -12.26 40.75 -4.61
CA GLU A 420 -11.60 40.86 -5.92
C GLU A 420 -10.17 40.29 -5.94
N ARG A 421 -9.56 40.09 -4.76
CA ARG A 421 -8.21 39.52 -4.62
C ARG A 421 -8.23 38.06 -4.18
N TYR A 422 -9.41 37.45 -4.02
CA TYR A 422 -9.53 36.10 -3.46
C TYR A 422 -8.93 35.02 -4.37
N ALA A 423 -9.06 35.15 -5.69
CA ALA A 423 -8.48 34.21 -6.65
C ALA A 423 -6.94 34.19 -6.52
N ASP A 424 -6.31 35.36 -6.55
CA ASP A 424 -4.86 35.52 -6.39
C ASP A 424 -4.40 35.05 -5.00
N PHE A 425 -5.13 35.44 -3.95
CA PHE A 425 -4.88 34.98 -2.59
C PHE A 425 -4.92 33.45 -2.49
N SER A 426 -5.94 32.81 -3.06
CA SER A 426 -6.11 31.37 -3.02
C SER A 426 -4.96 30.66 -3.73
N ALA A 427 -4.56 31.11 -4.92
CA ALA A 427 -3.45 30.54 -5.66
C ALA A 427 -2.10 30.72 -4.93
N ASN A 428 -1.86 31.89 -4.35
CA ASN A 428 -0.66 32.17 -3.56
C ASN A 428 -0.63 31.34 -2.28
N TYR A 429 -1.77 31.16 -1.60
CA TYR A 429 -1.84 30.40 -0.37
C TYR A 429 -1.63 28.90 -0.60
N LEU A 430 -2.19 28.36 -1.68
CA LEU A 430 -1.89 26.97 -2.10
C LEU A 430 -0.39 26.78 -2.34
N ARG A 431 0.27 27.72 -3.01
CA ARG A 431 1.74 27.69 -3.18
C ARG A 431 2.49 27.73 -1.84
N GLU A 432 2.03 28.52 -0.87
CA GLU A 432 2.63 28.52 0.49
C GLU A 432 2.43 27.19 1.22
N LEU A 433 1.27 26.55 1.04
CA LEU A 433 0.98 25.25 1.65
C LEU A 433 1.88 24.15 1.06
N SER A 434 2.02 24.09 -0.26
CA SER A 434 2.84 23.06 -0.93
C SER A 434 4.35 23.30 -0.81
N SER A 435 4.81 24.55 -0.65
CA SER A 435 6.26 24.86 -0.61
C SER A 435 6.89 24.75 0.79
N ARG A 436 6.09 24.66 1.84
CA ARG A 436 6.56 24.64 3.23
C ARG A 436 6.43 23.22 3.83
N PRO A 437 7.53 22.52 4.12
CA PRO A 437 7.48 21.14 4.64
C PRO A 437 6.67 20.98 5.93
N GLU A 438 6.68 22.00 6.79
CA GLU A 438 5.85 22.05 8.01
C GLU A 438 4.34 21.99 7.73
N CYS A 439 3.88 22.50 6.58
CA CYS A 439 2.46 22.44 6.20
C CYS A 439 2.06 21.00 5.83
N ALA A 440 2.93 20.23 5.18
CA ALA A 440 2.67 18.83 4.86
C ALA A 440 2.50 17.98 6.12
N VAL A 441 3.39 18.15 7.11
CA VAL A 441 3.29 17.44 8.41
C VAL A 441 1.98 17.79 9.13
N LEU A 442 1.57 19.05 9.12
CA LEU A 442 0.31 19.48 9.73
C LEU A 442 -0.91 18.97 8.94
N ALA A 443 -0.81 18.92 7.61
CA ALA A 443 -1.85 18.37 6.74
C ALA A 443 -2.08 16.88 7.01
N ASP A 444 -1.01 16.10 7.09
CA ASP A 444 -1.09 14.67 7.37
C ASP A 444 -1.71 14.42 8.74
N ARG A 445 -1.34 15.21 9.76
CA ARG A 445 -2.00 15.15 11.07
C ARG A 445 -3.50 15.44 10.99
N ILE A 446 -3.92 16.44 10.22
CA ILE A 446 -5.35 16.74 10.03
C ILE A 446 -6.06 15.58 9.32
N ARG A 447 -5.44 15.03 8.27
CA ARG A 447 -5.98 13.88 7.52
C ARG A 447 -6.08 12.64 8.41
N ASP A 448 -5.10 12.38 9.26
CA ASP A 448 -5.09 11.26 10.20
C ASP A 448 -6.24 11.36 11.20
N ILE A 449 -6.45 12.55 11.79
CA ILE A 449 -7.59 12.76 12.68
C ILE A 449 -8.91 12.60 11.91
N ALA A 450 -9.00 13.15 10.69
CA ALA A 450 -10.18 13.07 9.83
C ALA A 450 -10.51 11.64 9.35
N ARG A 451 -9.54 10.72 9.38
CA ARG A 451 -9.76 9.28 9.12
C ARG A 451 -10.51 8.59 10.26
N GLU A 452 -10.44 9.12 11.47
CA GLU A 452 -11.06 8.53 12.66
C GLU A 452 -12.36 9.22 13.09
N ARG A 453 -12.45 10.53 12.92
CA ARG A 453 -13.56 11.36 13.44
C ARG A 453 -13.73 12.64 12.61
N PRO A 454 -14.90 13.30 12.64
CA PRO A 454 -15.08 14.60 12.00
C PRO A 454 -14.05 15.61 12.50
N VAL A 455 -13.56 16.46 11.60
CA VAL A 455 -12.62 17.56 11.91
C VAL A 455 -13.24 18.87 11.47
N THR A 456 -13.23 19.86 12.35
CA THR A 456 -13.69 21.21 12.03
C THR A 456 -12.54 22.21 12.09
N LEU A 457 -12.22 22.80 10.93
CA LEU A 457 -11.26 23.88 10.78
C LEU A 457 -11.91 25.21 11.18
N LEU A 458 -11.41 25.81 12.25
CA LEU A 458 -11.93 27.04 12.83
C LEU A 458 -11.15 28.25 12.34
N TYR A 459 -11.88 29.29 11.94
CA TYR A 459 -11.33 30.56 11.44
C TYR A 459 -12.10 31.77 11.97
N ALA A 460 -11.46 32.95 12.02
CA ALA A 460 -12.07 34.16 12.58
C ALA A 460 -12.63 35.14 11.55
N ALA A 461 -12.28 35.01 10.26
CA ALA A 461 -12.74 35.93 9.21
C ALA A 461 -14.28 36.06 9.21
N LYS A 462 -14.81 37.25 8.90
CA LYS A 462 -16.26 37.50 8.89
C LYS A 462 -16.96 36.82 7.71
N ASP A 463 -16.25 36.69 6.60
CA ASP A 463 -16.81 36.15 5.36
C ASP A 463 -16.81 34.61 5.39
N PRO A 464 -17.98 33.97 5.28
CA PRO A 464 -18.08 32.51 5.36
C PRO A 464 -17.63 31.79 4.09
N VAL A 465 -17.51 32.50 2.97
CA VAL A 465 -17.17 31.95 1.66
C VAL A 465 -15.71 32.25 1.32
N TYR A 466 -15.30 33.52 1.43
CA TYR A 466 -14.00 34.01 1.01
C TYR A 466 -13.01 34.09 2.19
N ASN A 467 -12.56 32.92 2.65
CA ASN A 467 -11.59 32.80 3.74
C ASN A 467 -10.54 31.70 3.46
N HIS A 468 -9.43 31.75 4.18
CA HIS A 468 -8.33 30.82 4.01
C HIS A 468 -8.66 29.40 4.48
N ALA A 469 -9.57 29.21 5.43
CA ALA A 469 -9.94 27.87 5.88
C ALA A 469 -10.67 27.08 4.80
N ASN A 470 -11.45 27.73 3.93
CA ASN A 470 -12.03 27.09 2.75
C ASN A 470 -10.97 26.70 1.71
N VAL A 471 -9.94 27.52 1.52
CA VAL A 471 -8.80 27.19 0.64
C VAL A 471 -8.01 26.01 1.22
N LEU A 472 -7.76 26.02 2.53
CA LEU A 472 -7.08 24.95 3.25
C LEU A 472 -7.86 23.64 3.18
N ARG A 473 -9.17 23.69 3.43
CA ARG A 473 -10.05 22.52 3.31
C ARG A 473 -9.94 21.93 1.91
N ARG A 474 -9.98 22.76 0.86
CA ARG A 474 -9.84 22.29 -0.52
C ARG A 474 -8.50 21.59 -0.74
N TRP A 475 -7.40 22.21 -0.29
CA TRP A 475 -6.06 21.62 -0.37
C TRP A 475 -5.96 20.25 0.32
N LEU A 476 -6.56 20.13 1.52
CA LEU A 476 -6.56 18.88 2.29
C LEU A 476 -7.38 17.74 1.64
N ILE A 477 -8.34 18.08 0.75
CA ILE A 477 -9.24 17.12 0.11
C ILE A 477 -8.77 16.76 -1.31
N ASP A 478 -8.18 17.71 -2.03
CA ASP A 478 -7.80 17.57 -3.44
C ASP A 478 -6.40 16.93 -3.64
N GLU A 479 -5.57 16.89 -2.58
CA GLU A 479 -4.33 16.10 -2.47
C GLU A 479 -4.54 14.88 -1.55
#